data_AF-A0A397G8T6-F1
#
_entry.id   AF-A0A397G8T6-F1
#
_cell.length_a   1.000
_cell.length_b   1.000
_cell.length_c   1.000
_cell.angle_alpha   90.00
_cell.angle_beta   90.00
_cell.angle_gamma   90.00
#
_symmetry.space_group_name_H-M   'P 1'
#
loop_
_entity.id
_entity.type
_entity.pdbx_description
1 polymer ?
#
loop_
_entity_poly.entity_id
_entity_poly.type
_entity_poly.pdbx_seq_one_letter_code
_entity_poly.pdbx_strand_id
1 'polypeptide(L)'
;MSELRQRQVPQQSSSTTDKTKKSAPPRRSSHDGGISVSDIIRVLLTLVVASCGLSYYMTGETVLWGYRPWFTRWPVLVQYIKGPVYLTPDQLALYNGTDPSLPIYVAVNGSIFDVSANPLVYGPGGGYNFFAGRDATRAFVTGCFQEDLTHDLTGVEEMFIPVEDEEEEKKLSSGERKIRREQDRRLALGKVRKQVDHWANFFRNHKKYFEVGKVVGLEDLPKEKRELCKAARQQRPKKRDVVG
;
A
#
# COMPACT_ATOMS: atom_id res chain seq x y z
N MET A 1 6.20 -99.26 27.01
CA MET A 1 4.73 -99.17 26.96
C MET A 1 4.18 -99.58 28.31
N SER A 2 3.73 -98.62 29.11
CA SER A 2 2.73 -98.80 30.17
C SER A 2 2.17 -97.42 30.46
N GLU A 3 0.86 -97.36 30.35
CA GLU A 3 0.03 -96.19 30.14
C GLU A 3 -0.57 -95.71 31.48
N LEU A 4 -1.15 -94.50 31.43
CA LEU A 4 -2.29 -94.01 32.22
C LEU A 4 -2.08 -93.30 33.59
N ARG A 5 -2.31 -91.97 33.51
CA ARG A 5 -3.51 -91.27 34.05
C ARG A 5 -3.51 -90.75 35.51
N GLN A 6 -3.16 -89.46 35.59
CA GLN A 6 -4.00 -88.30 35.99
C GLN A 6 -4.62 -88.16 37.41
N ARG A 7 -4.40 -86.95 37.98
CA ARG A 7 -5.26 -86.13 38.91
C ARG A 7 -5.38 -86.60 40.38
N GLN A 8 -5.49 -85.79 41.45
CA GLN A 8 -5.76 -84.35 41.69
C GLN A 8 -5.60 -84.03 43.21
N VAL A 9 -4.96 -82.91 43.63
CA VAL A 9 -5.37 -81.93 44.71
C VAL A 9 -5.44 -82.47 46.19
N PRO A 10 -5.65 -81.73 47.33
CA PRO A 10 -5.60 -80.30 47.76
C PRO A 10 -4.82 -79.98 49.09
N GLN A 11 -4.84 -78.68 49.48
CA GLN A 11 -5.14 -78.13 50.83
C GLN A 11 -4.04 -77.96 51.91
N GLN A 12 -3.81 -76.70 52.33
CA GLN A 12 -4.08 -76.10 53.67
C GLN A 12 -2.97 -76.38 54.71
N SER A 13 -2.53 -75.48 55.59
CA SER A 13 -3.17 -74.31 56.21
C SER A 13 -2.17 -73.49 57.04
N SER A 14 -2.61 -72.26 57.40
CA SER A 14 -2.51 -71.63 58.73
C SER A 14 -1.14 -71.16 59.27
N SER A 15 -0.96 -70.00 59.90
CA SER A 15 -1.92 -68.99 60.40
C SER A 15 -1.21 -67.81 61.09
N THR A 16 -1.90 -66.65 61.09
CA THR A 16 -2.07 -65.64 62.18
C THR A 16 -0.88 -64.74 62.55
N THR A 17 -1.02 -63.43 62.83
CA THR A 17 -2.09 -62.66 63.55
C THR A 17 -1.95 -61.17 63.15
N ASP A 18 -2.92 -60.50 62.53
CA ASP A 18 -4.05 -59.69 63.07
C ASP A 18 -3.70 -58.45 63.92
N LYS A 19 -4.01 -57.24 63.39
CA LYS A 19 -4.95 -56.26 63.99
C LYS A 19 -5.18 -55.00 63.11
N THR A 20 -6.42 -54.88 62.67
CA THR A 20 -7.25 -53.70 62.27
C THR A 20 -6.76 -52.31 62.76
N LYS A 21 -6.96 -51.16 62.06
CA LYS A 21 -8.24 -50.54 61.64
C LYS A 21 -8.02 -49.20 60.88
N LYS A 22 -9.01 -48.79 60.08
CA LYS A 22 -9.37 -47.42 59.58
C LYS A 22 -8.85 -46.97 58.19
N SER A 23 -9.69 -47.29 57.20
CA SER A 23 -10.17 -46.43 56.10
C SER A 23 -9.55 -45.02 55.98
N ALA A 24 -8.68 -44.86 54.99
CA ALA A 24 -8.47 -43.59 54.29
C ALA A 24 -9.17 -43.70 52.92
N PRO A 25 -9.88 -42.67 52.44
CA PRO A 25 -10.43 -42.69 51.08
C PRO A 25 -9.26 -42.74 50.08
N PRO A 26 -9.45 -43.22 48.84
CA PRO A 26 -8.39 -43.15 47.85
C PRO A 26 -7.97 -41.69 47.73
N ARG A 27 -6.66 -41.43 47.85
CA ARG A 27 -6.08 -40.15 47.45
C ARG A 27 -6.57 -39.88 46.04
N ARG A 28 -7.53 -38.96 45.90
CA ARG A 28 -7.80 -38.31 44.63
C ARG A 28 -6.44 -37.77 44.21
N SER A 29 -5.85 -38.36 43.18
CA SER A 29 -4.81 -37.67 42.44
C SER A 29 -5.44 -36.34 42.07
N SER A 30 -4.98 -35.28 42.72
CA SER A 30 -5.23 -33.93 42.26
C SER A 30 -4.77 -33.94 40.82
N HIS A 31 -5.73 -34.06 39.90
CA HIS A 31 -5.49 -33.59 38.56
C HIS A 31 -5.10 -32.14 38.79
N ASP A 32 -3.82 -31.81 38.59
CA ASP A 32 -3.42 -30.43 38.42
C ASP A 32 -4.31 -29.90 37.30
N GLY A 33 -5.38 -29.20 37.69
CA GLY A 33 -6.31 -28.53 36.80
C GLY A 33 -5.67 -27.28 36.19
N GLY A 34 -4.35 -27.31 35.99
CA GLY A 34 -3.59 -26.28 35.32
C GLY A 34 -3.78 -26.44 33.83
N ILE A 35 -4.09 -25.33 33.16
CA ILE A 35 -4.16 -25.29 31.71
C ILE A 35 -2.77 -25.67 31.18
N SER A 36 -2.69 -26.78 30.43
CA SER A 36 -1.43 -27.20 29.82
C SER A 36 -1.00 -26.19 28.76
N VAL A 37 0.31 -26.02 28.55
CA VAL A 37 0.84 -25.20 27.43
C VAL A 37 0.26 -25.66 26.09
N SER A 38 0.04 -26.97 25.93
CA SER A 38 -0.63 -27.51 24.74
C SER A 38 -2.08 -27.04 24.60
N ASP A 39 -2.79 -26.85 25.71
CA ASP A 39 -4.18 -26.38 25.72
C ASP A 39 -4.23 -24.88 25.42
N ILE A 40 -3.29 -24.10 25.94
CA ILE A 40 -3.12 -22.68 25.56
C ILE A 40 -2.85 -22.57 24.06
N ILE A 41 -1.92 -23.35 23.52
CA ILE A 41 -1.59 -23.33 22.08
C ILE A 41 -2.82 -23.71 21.24
N ARG A 42 -3.56 -24.76 21.61
CA ARG A 42 -4.78 -25.19 20.91
C ARG A 42 -5.86 -24.12 20.92
N VAL A 43 -6.13 -23.50 22.06
CA VAL A 43 -7.11 -22.41 22.18
C VAL A 43 -6.68 -21.22 21.34
N LEU A 44 -5.42 -20.79 21.40
CA LEU A 44 -4.91 -19.70 20.59
C LEU A 44 -5.01 -20.00 19.09
N LEU A 45 -4.64 -21.19 18.64
CA LEU A 45 -4.78 -21.61 17.23
C LEU A 45 -6.24 -21.59 16.79
N THR A 46 -7.14 -22.11 17.63
CA THR A 46 -8.59 -22.13 17.34
C THR A 46 -9.16 -20.72 17.25
N LEU A 47 -8.75 -19.82 18.15
CA LEU A 47 -9.14 -18.41 18.12
C LEU A 47 -8.58 -17.69 16.90
N VAL A 48 -7.33 -17.98 16.50
CA VAL A 48 -6.74 -17.43 15.27
C VAL A 48 -7.51 -17.91 14.05
N VAL A 49 -7.79 -19.21 13.92
CA VAL A 49 -8.56 -19.76 12.79
C VAL A 49 -9.98 -19.21 12.76
N ALA A 50 -10.66 -19.12 13.91
CA ALA A 50 -11.99 -18.55 14.01
C ALA A 50 -11.99 -17.04 13.66
N SER A 51 -11.00 -16.28 14.13
CA SER A 51 -10.81 -14.87 13.79
C SER A 51 -10.53 -14.66 12.29
N CYS A 52 -9.68 -15.50 11.71
CA CYS A 52 -9.39 -15.54 10.29
C CYS A 52 -10.63 -15.87 9.45
N GLY A 53 -11.42 -16.87 9.87
CA GLY A 53 -12.68 -17.26 9.24
C GLY A 53 -13.75 -16.17 9.34
N LEU A 54 -13.87 -15.53 10.51
CA LEU A 54 -14.78 -14.40 10.73
C LEU A 54 -14.39 -13.17 9.90
N SER A 55 -13.09 -12.86 9.84
CA SER A 55 -12.55 -11.81 8.97
C SER A 55 -12.90 -12.08 7.52
N TYR A 56 -12.68 -13.29 7.02
CA TYR A 56 -13.01 -13.65 5.63
C TYR A 56 -14.53 -13.56 5.38
N TYR A 57 -15.35 -14.04 6.31
CA TYR A 57 -16.80 -13.94 6.23
C TYR A 57 -17.31 -12.49 6.18
N MET A 58 -16.74 -11.59 7.01
CA MET A 58 -17.16 -10.18 7.04
C MET A 58 -16.56 -9.32 5.92
N THR A 59 -15.31 -9.59 5.50
CA THR A 59 -14.59 -8.74 4.54
C THR A 59 -14.55 -9.29 3.12
N GLY A 60 -14.98 -10.53 2.90
CA GLY A 60 -15.06 -11.20 1.59
C GLY A 60 -13.72 -11.50 0.91
N GLU A 61 -12.62 -10.85 1.34
CA GLU A 61 -11.33 -10.93 0.65
C GLU A 61 -10.10 -11.07 1.57
N THR A 62 -10.23 -10.89 2.89
CA THR A 62 -9.05 -10.83 3.77
C THR A 62 -9.18 -11.70 5.00
N VAL A 63 -8.10 -12.43 5.28
CA VAL A 63 -7.98 -13.34 6.42
C VAL A 63 -7.45 -12.61 7.67
N LEU A 64 -6.85 -11.43 7.51
CA LEU A 64 -6.21 -10.66 8.59
C LEU A 64 -6.87 -9.28 8.80
N TRP A 65 -8.20 -9.20 8.83
CA TRP A 65 -8.93 -7.95 9.12
C TRP A 65 -8.52 -6.76 8.25
N GLY A 66 -8.32 -7.00 6.95
CA GLY A 66 -7.86 -5.98 6.01
C GLY A 66 -6.35 -5.67 6.05
N TYR A 67 -5.58 -6.24 6.98
CA TYR A 67 -4.12 -6.11 6.99
C TYR A 67 -3.50 -6.92 5.83
N ARG A 68 -2.85 -6.21 4.91
CA ARG A 68 -2.18 -6.77 3.72
C ARG A 68 -0.69 -6.41 3.74
N PRO A 69 0.15 -7.15 4.49
CA PRO A 69 1.57 -6.86 4.54
C PRO A 69 2.20 -7.07 3.17
N TRP A 70 3.24 -6.30 2.85
CA TRP A 70 3.85 -6.28 1.52
C TRP A 70 4.30 -7.68 1.04
N PHE A 71 4.76 -8.55 1.95
CA PHE A 71 5.21 -9.91 1.64
C PHE A 71 4.09 -10.88 1.22
N THR A 72 2.82 -10.55 1.51
CA THR A 72 1.67 -11.34 1.01
C THR A 72 1.30 -10.99 -0.43
N ARG A 73 1.85 -9.90 -0.97
CA ARG A 73 1.60 -9.47 -2.35
C ARG A 73 2.67 -10.08 -3.25
N TRP A 74 2.33 -11.20 -3.90
CA TRP A 74 3.28 -11.93 -4.77
C TRP A 74 4.00 -11.02 -5.79
N PRO A 75 3.34 -10.10 -6.52
CA PRO A 75 4.04 -9.20 -7.44
C PRO A 75 5.07 -8.29 -6.76
N VAL A 76 4.78 -7.82 -5.55
CA VAL A 76 5.70 -6.97 -4.77
C VAL A 76 6.91 -7.77 -4.32
N LEU A 77 6.70 -9.01 -3.85
CA LEU A 77 7.79 -9.89 -3.45
C LEU A 77 8.70 -10.24 -4.65
N VAL A 78 8.12 -10.56 -5.80
CA VAL A 78 8.86 -10.81 -7.04
C VAL A 78 9.67 -9.58 -7.43
N GLN A 79 9.07 -8.39 -7.37
CA GLN A 79 9.80 -7.15 -7.68
C GLN A 79 10.92 -6.88 -6.68
N TYR A 80 10.68 -7.11 -5.38
CA TYR A 80 11.69 -6.95 -4.34
C TYR A 80 12.92 -7.83 -4.60
N ILE A 81 12.71 -9.07 -5.05
CA ILE A 81 13.81 -9.99 -5.42
C ILE A 81 14.52 -9.54 -6.69
N LYS A 82 13.79 -9.01 -7.68
CA LYS A 82 14.36 -8.51 -8.94
C LYS A 82 15.13 -7.19 -8.78
N GLY A 83 14.80 -6.40 -7.76
CA GLY A 83 15.39 -5.08 -7.52
C GLY A 83 14.67 -3.94 -8.24
N PRO A 84 15.15 -2.69 -8.07
CA PRO A 84 14.54 -1.52 -8.68
C PRO A 84 14.78 -1.46 -10.20
N VAL A 85 13.79 -0.97 -10.94
CA VAL A 85 13.90 -0.74 -12.39
C VAL A 85 14.31 0.70 -12.67
N TYR A 86 15.18 0.91 -13.65
CA TYR A 86 15.52 2.24 -14.15
C TYR A 86 15.21 2.29 -15.63
N LEU A 87 14.24 3.13 -16.02
CA LEU A 87 13.76 3.22 -17.40
C LEU A 87 13.95 4.63 -17.94
N THR A 88 14.36 4.78 -19.20
CA THR A 88 14.20 6.05 -19.92
C THR A 88 12.72 6.29 -20.23
N PRO A 89 12.29 7.51 -20.58
CA PRO A 89 10.92 7.76 -21.02
C PRO A 89 10.47 6.85 -22.17
N ASP A 90 11.36 6.60 -23.14
CA ASP A 90 11.06 5.74 -24.29
C ASP A 90 10.89 4.28 -23.87
N GLN A 91 11.69 3.80 -22.92
CA GLN A 91 11.54 2.46 -22.35
C GLN A 91 10.26 2.36 -21.50
N LEU A 92 9.94 3.39 -20.73
CA LEU A 92 8.72 3.45 -19.93
C LEU A 92 7.47 3.37 -20.83
N ALA A 93 7.50 3.98 -22.02
CA ALA A 93 6.39 3.98 -22.98
C ALA A 93 5.95 2.58 -23.43
N LEU A 94 6.81 1.57 -23.31
CA LEU A 94 6.48 0.16 -23.61
C LEU A 94 5.52 -0.45 -22.56
N TYR A 95 5.49 0.10 -21.33
CA TYR A 95 4.68 -0.39 -20.20
C TYR A 95 3.31 0.29 -20.14
N ASN A 96 2.69 0.49 -21.30
CA ASN A 96 1.39 1.17 -21.47
C ASN A 96 0.18 0.21 -21.38
N GLY A 97 0.44 -1.09 -21.19
CA GLY A 97 -0.58 -2.14 -21.09
C GLY A 97 -1.06 -2.73 -22.41
N THR A 98 -0.53 -2.33 -23.57
CA THR A 98 -0.89 -2.95 -24.86
C THR A 98 -0.31 -4.36 -25.01
N ASP A 99 0.84 -4.62 -24.38
CA ASP A 99 1.44 -5.95 -24.32
C ASP A 99 1.01 -6.65 -23.01
N PRO A 100 0.21 -7.74 -23.07
CA PRO A 100 -0.22 -8.49 -21.89
C PRO A 100 0.92 -9.17 -21.11
N SER A 101 2.10 -9.31 -21.70
CA SER A 101 3.28 -9.88 -21.05
C SER A 101 4.03 -8.88 -20.16
N LEU A 102 3.76 -7.58 -20.34
CA LEU A 102 4.38 -6.50 -19.58
C LEU A 102 3.43 -5.98 -18.49
N PRO A 103 3.97 -5.56 -17.33
CA PRO A 103 3.19 -4.82 -16.35
C PRO A 103 2.81 -3.43 -16.89
N ILE A 104 1.81 -2.81 -16.27
CA ILE A 104 1.34 -1.47 -16.58
C ILE A 104 1.98 -0.51 -15.59
N TYR A 105 2.76 0.45 -16.09
CA TYR A 105 3.47 1.42 -15.26
C TYR A 105 2.91 2.82 -15.44
N VAL A 106 2.94 3.61 -14.37
CA VAL A 106 2.71 5.05 -14.38
C VAL A 106 3.82 5.70 -13.58
N ALA A 107 4.41 6.77 -14.10
CA ALA A 107 5.42 7.54 -13.37
C ALA A 107 4.84 8.84 -12.81
N VAL A 108 5.22 9.13 -11.56
CA VAL A 108 4.91 10.38 -10.88
C VAL A 108 6.16 10.84 -10.13
N ASN A 109 6.56 12.07 -10.37
CA ASN A 109 7.77 12.71 -9.90
C ASN A 109 9.02 11.86 -10.16
N GLY A 110 9.14 11.32 -11.38
CA GLY A 110 10.22 10.40 -11.78
C GLY A 110 10.23 9.04 -11.07
N SER A 111 9.26 8.74 -10.20
CA SER A 111 9.13 7.43 -9.54
C SER A 111 8.15 6.57 -10.31
N ILE A 112 8.51 5.33 -10.61
CA ILE A 112 7.70 4.40 -11.40
C ILE A 112 6.86 3.55 -10.44
N PHE A 113 5.55 3.50 -10.69
CA PHE A 113 4.61 2.70 -9.91
C PHE A 113 3.95 1.63 -10.78
N ASP A 114 3.87 0.41 -10.24
CA ASP A 114 3.13 -0.69 -10.87
C ASP A 114 1.63 -0.56 -10.55
N VAL A 115 0.86 -0.33 -11.62
CA VAL A 115 -0.60 -0.20 -11.58
C VAL A 115 -1.33 -1.38 -12.23
N SER A 116 -0.62 -2.48 -12.51
CA SER A 116 -1.14 -3.70 -13.14
C SER A 116 -2.26 -4.36 -12.34
N ALA A 117 -2.37 -4.04 -11.04
CA ALA A 117 -3.47 -4.49 -10.19
C ALA A 117 -4.85 -3.89 -10.58
N ASN A 118 -4.90 -2.90 -11.50
CA ASN A 118 -6.14 -2.30 -11.95
C ASN A 118 -6.15 -2.05 -13.49
N PRO A 119 -6.12 -3.12 -14.30
CA PRO A 119 -6.01 -3.00 -15.75
C PRO A 119 -7.27 -2.43 -16.40
N LEU A 120 -8.44 -2.50 -15.75
CA LEU A 120 -9.67 -1.85 -16.23
C LEU A 120 -9.56 -0.32 -16.25
N VAL A 121 -8.65 0.25 -15.46
CA VAL A 121 -8.47 1.69 -15.32
C VAL A 121 -7.30 2.18 -16.16
N TYR A 122 -6.16 1.51 -16.08
CA TYR A 122 -4.92 1.92 -16.74
C TYR A 122 -4.56 1.11 -17.99
N GLY A 123 -5.15 -0.06 -18.19
CA GLY A 123 -4.94 -0.87 -19.39
C GLY A 123 -5.73 -0.36 -20.59
N PRO A 124 -5.57 -0.98 -21.77
CA PRO A 124 -6.21 -0.54 -23.01
C PRO A 124 -7.74 -0.41 -22.86
N GLY A 125 -8.28 0.73 -23.28
CA GLY A 125 -9.71 1.07 -23.15
C GLY A 125 -10.12 1.60 -21.77
N GLY A 126 -9.22 1.60 -20.78
CA GLY A 126 -9.44 2.20 -19.47
C GLY A 126 -9.41 3.73 -19.51
N GLY A 127 -10.21 4.36 -18.65
CA GLY A 127 -10.36 5.83 -18.60
C GLY A 127 -9.10 6.60 -18.22
N TYR A 128 -8.08 5.93 -17.69
CA TYR A 128 -6.77 6.50 -17.32
C TYR A 128 -5.61 5.85 -18.08
N ASN A 129 -5.89 5.14 -19.18
CA ASN A 129 -4.86 4.49 -20.00
C ASN A 129 -3.83 5.47 -20.57
N PHE A 130 -4.21 6.72 -20.82
CA PHE A 130 -3.29 7.75 -21.30
C PHE A 130 -2.15 8.09 -20.32
N PHE A 131 -2.25 7.70 -19.04
CA PHE A 131 -1.16 7.80 -18.08
C PHE A 131 -0.18 6.62 -18.15
N ALA A 132 -0.60 5.49 -18.70
CA ALA A 132 0.21 4.28 -18.73
C ALA A 132 1.43 4.47 -19.65
N GLY A 133 2.58 4.02 -19.17
CA GLY A 133 3.87 4.16 -19.82
C GLY A 133 4.41 5.59 -19.88
N ARG A 134 3.93 6.51 -19.03
CA ARG A 134 4.37 7.92 -19.05
C ARG A 134 4.64 8.45 -17.66
N ASP A 135 5.53 9.46 -17.59
CA ASP A 135 5.56 10.35 -16.44
C ASP A 135 4.51 11.44 -16.63
N ALA A 136 3.46 11.38 -15.81
CA ALA A 136 2.29 12.26 -15.90
C ALA A 136 2.23 13.27 -14.75
N THR A 137 3.38 13.58 -14.14
CA THR A 137 3.46 14.48 -12.97
C THR A 137 2.75 15.80 -13.23
N ARG A 138 2.99 16.43 -14.39
CA ARG A 138 2.37 17.71 -14.72
C ARG A 138 0.85 17.61 -14.77
N ALA A 139 0.31 16.62 -15.49
CA ALA A 139 -1.13 16.37 -15.59
C ALA A 139 -1.80 16.17 -14.23
N PHE A 140 -1.17 15.45 -13.29
CA PHE A 140 -1.70 15.29 -11.94
C PHE A 140 -1.78 16.61 -11.18
N VAL A 141 -0.79 17.50 -11.34
CA VAL A 141 -0.79 18.81 -10.68
C VAL A 141 -1.78 19.77 -11.33
N THR A 142 -1.85 19.80 -12.67
CA THR A 142 -2.69 20.76 -13.40
C THR A 142 -4.14 20.31 -13.55
N GLY A 143 -4.42 19.01 -13.37
CA GLY A 143 -5.72 18.42 -13.69
C GLY A 143 -6.00 18.30 -15.19
N CYS A 144 -5.03 18.65 -16.05
CA CYS A 144 -5.15 18.62 -17.50
C CYS A 144 -4.68 17.26 -18.03
N PHE A 145 -5.50 16.23 -17.83
CA PHE A 145 -5.08 14.83 -17.96
C PHE A 145 -4.76 14.37 -19.39
N GLN A 146 -5.19 15.08 -20.43
CA GLN A 146 -4.91 14.71 -21.82
C GLN A 146 -3.82 15.59 -22.46
N GLU A 147 -3.64 16.81 -21.95
CA GLU A 147 -2.75 17.82 -22.53
C GLU A 147 -1.37 17.85 -21.87
N ASP A 148 -1.29 17.56 -20.56
CA ASP A 148 -0.10 17.72 -19.73
C ASP A 148 0.59 16.39 -19.36
N LEU A 149 0.60 15.42 -20.28
CA LEU A 149 1.21 14.10 -20.08
C LEU A 149 2.74 14.14 -20.16
N THR A 150 3.37 14.85 -19.21
CA THR A 150 4.83 15.06 -19.13
C THR A 150 5.29 15.22 -17.67
N HIS A 151 6.58 15.00 -17.44
CA HIS A 151 7.25 15.29 -16.17
C HIS A 151 7.55 16.78 -15.98
N ASP A 152 7.55 17.58 -17.06
CA ASP A 152 8.00 18.98 -17.02
C ASP A 152 6.99 19.90 -16.31
N LEU A 153 7.40 20.39 -15.15
CA LEU A 153 6.61 21.30 -14.31
C LEU A 153 6.83 22.79 -14.65
N THR A 154 7.62 23.11 -15.67
CA THR A 154 7.90 24.49 -16.06
C THR A 154 6.59 25.24 -16.40
N GLY A 155 6.33 26.35 -15.71
CA GLY A 155 5.14 27.18 -15.91
C GLY A 155 3.90 26.74 -15.13
N VAL A 156 3.92 25.59 -14.44
CA VAL A 156 2.79 25.15 -13.60
C VAL A 156 2.54 26.12 -12.44
N GLU A 157 3.57 26.85 -11.99
CA GLU A 157 3.40 27.83 -10.92
C GLU A 157 2.39 28.93 -11.27
N GLU A 158 2.18 29.24 -12.55
CA GLU A 158 1.21 30.24 -12.99
C GLU A 158 -0.22 29.92 -12.56
N MET A 159 -0.53 28.62 -12.40
CA MET A 159 -1.82 28.14 -11.91
C MET A 159 -2.10 28.61 -10.48
N PHE A 160 -1.05 28.77 -9.68
CA PHE A 160 -1.13 29.12 -8.27
C PHE A 160 -0.83 30.59 -7.98
N ILE A 161 -0.32 31.33 -8.97
CA ILE A 161 -0.11 32.77 -8.88
C ILE A 161 -1.47 33.49 -8.98
N PRO A 162 -1.87 34.25 -7.94
CA PRO A 162 -3.14 34.95 -7.96
C PRO A 162 -3.23 35.93 -9.14
N VAL A 163 -4.42 36.01 -9.75
CA VAL A 163 -4.71 37.02 -10.77
C VAL A 163 -4.74 38.39 -10.09
N GLU A 164 -3.92 39.31 -10.59
CA GLU A 164 -3.81 40.69 -10.09
C GLU A 164 -5.07 41.47 -10.46
N ASP A 165 -5.60 42.26 -9.51
CA ASP A 165 -6.66 43.23 -9.77
C ASP A 165 -5.99 44.52 -10.29
N GLU A 166 -6.35 44.98 -11.50
CA GLU A 166 -5.67 46.11 -12.17
C GLU A 166 -5.65 47.40 -11.34
N GLU A 167 -6.71 47.65 -10.56
CA GLU A 167 -6.81 48.82 -9.69
C GLU A 167 -5.82 48.77 -8.52
N GLU A 168 -5.64 47.60 -7.92
CA GLU A 168 -4.70 47.39 -6.82
C GLU A 168 -3.25 47.41 -7.31
N GLU A 169 -2.99 46.92 -8.53
CA GLU A 169 -1.67 46.99 -9.14
C GLU A 169 -1.26 48.45 -9.36
N LYS A 170 -2.17 49.29 -9.89
CA LYS A 170 -1.91 50.72 -10.14
C LYS A 170 -1.53 51.49 -8.87
N LYS A 171 -2.00 51.07 -7.70
CA LYS A 171 -1.69 51.69 -6.40
C LYS A 171 -0.26 51.42 -5.92
N LEU A 172 0.39 50.36 -6.40
CA LEU A 172 1.75 49.99 -5.98
C LEU A 172 2.83 50.68 -6.81
N SER A 173 3.95 50.99 -6.16
CA SER A 173 5.19 51.34 -6.83
C SER A 173 5.79 50.15 -7.58
N SER A 174 6.68 50.41 -8.55
CA SER A 174 7.37 49.36 -9.31
C SER A 174 8.17 48.40 -8.42
N GLY A 175 8.79 48.92 -7.35
CA GLY A 175 9.54 48.13 -6.37
C GLY A 175 8.65 47.17 -5.59
N GLU A 176 7.52 47.66 -5.08
CA GLU A 176 6.55 46.83 -4.35
C GLU A 176 5.93 45.76 -5.25
N ARG A 177 5.63 46.08 -6.52
CA ARG A 177 5.12 45.09 -7.50
C ARG A 177 6.11 43.96 -7.71
N LYS A 178 7.40 44.29 -7.86
CA LYS A 178 8.46 43.30 -8.04
C LYS A 178 8.57 42.37 -6.83
N ILE A 179 8.63 42.93 -5.62
CA ILE A 179 8.72 42.16 -4.36
C ILE A 179 7.52 41.22 -4.23
N ARG A 180 6.31 41.73 -4.49
CA ARG A 180 5.08 40.94 -4.42
C ARG A 180 5.07 39.78 -5.42
N ARG A 181 5.43 40.04 -6.69
CA ARG A 181 5.49 39.00 -7.73
C ARG A 181 6.48 37.89 -7.38
N GLU A 182 7.61 38.25 -6.80
CA GLU A 182 8.60 37.29 -6.33
C GLU A 182 8.06 36.44 -5.18
N GLN A 183 7.40 37.06 -4.20
CA GLN A 183 6.76 36.35 -3.09
C GLN A 183 5.65 35.41 -3.57
N ASP A 184 4.75 35.89 -4.43
CA ASP A 184 3.65 35.10 -4.98
C ASP A 184 4.18 33.92 -5.79
N ARG A 185 5.24 34.13 -6.59
CA ARG A 185 5.92 33.05 -7.32
C ARG A 185 6.55 32.01 -6.38
N ARG A 186 7.19 32.44 -5.29
CA ARG A 186 7.78 31.54 -4.29
C ARG A 186 6.70 30.69 -3.60
N LEU A 187 5.58 31.31 -3.24
CA LEU A 187 4.44 30.61 -2.64
C LEU A 187 3.80 29.63 -3.65
N ALA A 188 3.65 30.05 -4.90
CA ALA A 188 3.14 29.21 -5.98
C ALA A 188 4.02 27.98 -6.22
N LEU A 189 5.34 28.13 -6.31
CA LEU A 189 6.27 27.01 -6.41
C LEU A 189 6.18 26.06 -5.20
N GLY A 190 5.96 26.61 -4.00
CA GLY A 190 5.68 25.81 -2.81
C GLY A 190 4.39 24.99 -2.93
N LYS A 191 3.33 25.55 -3.51
CA LYS A 191 2.07 24.82 -3.78
C LYS A 191 2.25 23.74 -4.84
N VAL A 192 2.99 24.00 -5.91
CA VAL A 192 3.34 22.99 -6.93
C VAL A 192 4.01 21.79 -6.27
N ARG A 193 5.06 22.02 -5.47
CA ARG A 193 5.78 20.94 -4.76
C ARG A 193 4.84 20.12 -3.87
N LYS A 194 3.98 20.78 -3.10
CA LYS A 194 2.99 20.09 -2.26
C LYS A 194 2.03 19.21 -3.06
N GLN A 195 1.59 19.64 -4.24
CA GLN A 195 0.73 18.83 -5.12
C GLN A 195 1.47 17.63 -5.71
N VAL A 196 2.72 17.83 -6.15
CA VAL A 196 3.59 16.73 -6.61
C VAL A 196 3.77 15.69 -5.50
N ASP A 197 4.11 16.15 -4.29
CA ASP A 197 4.29 15.27 -3.13
C ASP A 197 2.99 14.56 -2.76
N HIS A 198 1.85 15.24 -2.84
CA HIS A 198 0.53 14.65 -2.60
C HIS A 198 0.29 13.44 -3.52
N TRP A 199 0.49 13.61 -4.83
CA TRP A 199 0.28 12.53 -5.80
C TRP A 199 1.33 11.44 -5.70
N ALA A 200 2.61 11.78 -5.53
CA ALA A 200 3.66 10.78 -5.31
C ALA A 200 3.37 9.92 -4.06
N ASN A 201 2.91 10.56 -2.97
CA ASN A 201 2.53 9.85 -1.75
C ASN A 201 1.24 9.04 -1.91
N PHE A 202 0.28 9.50 -2.71
CA PHE A 202 -0.92 8.72 -3.05
C PHE A 202 -0.52 7.38 -3.66
N PHE A 203 0.34 7.37 -4.69
CA PHE A 203 0.77 6.14 -5.34
C PHE A 203 1.65 5.27 -4.43
N ARG A 204 2.60 5.88 -3.71
CA ARG A 204 3.51 5.17 -2.79
C ARG A 204 2.78 4.45 -1.67
N ASN A 205 1.75 5.08 -1.11
CA ASN A 205 0.96 4.55 0.01
C ASN A 205 -0.32 3.84 -0.46
N HIS A 206 -0.49 3.63 -1.77
CA HIS A 206 -1.70 3.02 -2.30
C HIS A 206 -1.79 1.53 -1.92
N LYS A 207 -2.99 1.06 -1.58
CA LYS A 207 -3.23 -0.34 -1.17
C LYS A 207 -2.87 -1.36 -2.25
N LYS A 208 -3.05 -1.00 -3.52
CA LYS A 208 -2.89 -1.90 -4.69
C LYS A 208 -1.66 -1.62 -5.55
N TYR A 209 -1.07 -0.43 -5.43
CA TYR A 209 0.10 -0.06 -6.23
C TYR A 209 1.35 -0.16 -5.36
N PHE A 210 2.51 -0.04 -5.98
CA PHE A 210 3.79 -0.03 -5.29
C PHE A 210 4.84 0.57 -6.20
N GLU A 211 5.84 1.21 -5.59
CA GLU A 211 6.99 1.77 -6.31
C GLU A 211 7.89 0.63 -6.79
N VAL A 212 8.27 0.64 -8.07
CA VAL A 212 9.12 -0.39 -8.68
C VAL A 212 10.46 0.15 -9.15
N GLY A 213 10.63 1.47 -9.22
CA GLY A 213 11.80 2.03 -9.86
C GLY A 213 11.74 3.54 -10.09
N LYS A 214 12.64 4.04 -10.94
CA LYS A 214 12.74 5.45 -11.32
C LYS A 214 12.89 5.64 -12.82
N VAL A 215 12.39 6.76 -13.31
CA VAL A 215 12.64 7.23 -14.67
C VAL A 215 13.98 7.98 -14.68
N VAL A 216 14.86 7.60 -15.60
CA VAL A 216 16.20 8.20 -15.77
C VAL A 216 16.29 9.02 -17.05
N GLY A 217 17.22 9.97 -17.11
CA GLY A 217 17.41 10.85 -18.27
C GLY A 217 16.36 11.97 -18.40
N LEU A 218 15.56 12.22 -17.36
CA LEU A 218 14.58 13.31 -17.36
C LEU A 218 15.20 14.71 -17.37
N GLU A 219 16.42 14.84 -16.86
CA GLU A 219 17.15 16.11 -16.74
C GLU A 219 17.71 16.59 -18.08
N ASP A 220 18.04 15.65 -18.98
CA ASP A 220 18.59 15.93 -20.30
C ASP A 220 17.52 16.34 -21.31
N LEU A 221 16.24 16.15 -20.97
CA LEU A 221 15.13 16.52 -21.83
C LEU A 221 14.93 18.04 -21.84
N PRO A 222 14.61 18.62 -23.02
CA PRO A 222 14.36 20.04 -23.13
C PRO A 222 13.14 20.42 -22.28
N LYS A 223 13.33 21.42 -21.40
CA LYS A 223 12.24 22.03 -20.65
C LYS A 223 11.62 23.11 -21.50
N GLU A 224 10.33 23.00 -21.73
CA GLU A 224 9.58 23.95 -22.54
C GLU A 224 8.45 24.52 -21.70
N LYS A 225 8.40 25.86 -21.62
CA LYS A 225 7.30 26.51 -20.92
C LYS A 225 6.01 26.28 -21.70
N ARG A 226 5.19 25.36 -21.21
CA ARG A 226 3.87 25.05 -21.75
C ARG A 226 2.82 25.96 -21.16
N GLU A 227 1.90 26.38 -22.02
CA GLU A 227 0.70 27.08 -21.59
C GLU A 227 -0.21 26.20 -20.72
N LEU A 228 -0.85 26.81 -19.72
CA LEU A 228 -1.86 26.11 -18.92
C LEU A 228 -3.09 25.77 -19.77
N CYS A 229 -3.70 24.60 -19.54
CA CYS A 229 -4.99 24.28 -20.13
C CYS A 229 -6.10 25.21 -19.60
N LYS A 230 -7.25 25.25 -20.30
CA LYS A 230 -8.37 26.15 -19.94
C LYS A 230 -8.86 25.94 -18.51
N ALA A 231 -8.97 24.69 -18.07
CA ALA A 231 -9.40 24.34 -16.72
C ALA A 231 -8.41 24.88 -15.66
N ALA A 232 -7.11 24.66 -15.86
CA ALA A 232 -6.06 25.16 -14.98
C ALA A 232 -6.04 26.70 -14.90
N ARG A 233 -6.28 27.40 -16.01
CA ARG A 233 -6.38 28.87 -16.02
C ARG A 233 -7.58 29.38 -15.23
N GLN A 234 -8.71 28.70 -15.31
CA GLN A 234 -9.95 29.09 -14.61
C GLN A 234 -9.85 28.87 -13.09
N GLN A 235 -9.06 27.89 -12.67
CA GLN A 235 -8.82 27.58 -11.24
C GLN A 235 -7.82 28.54 -10.57
N ARG A 236 -7.27 29.51 -11.30
CA ARG A 236 -6.34 30.49 -10.73
C ARG A 236 -7.03 31.32 -9.65
N PRO A 237 -6.42 31.45 -8.45
CA PRO A 237 -7.02 32.23 -7.38
C PRO A 237 -7.08 33.71 -7.76
N LYS A 238 -8.12 34.43 -7.35
CA LYS A 238 -8.14 35.90 -7.46
C LYS A 238 -7.47 36.48 -6.22
N LYS A 239 -6.76 37.60 -6.36
CA LYS A 239 -5.97 38.15 -5.24
C LYS A 239 -6.84 38.46 -4.02
N ARG A 240 -8.01 39.06 -4.24
CA ARG A 240 -9.02 39.31 -3.20
C ARG A 240 -9.40 38.09 -2.35
N ASP A 241 -9.36 36.88 -2.92
CA ASP A 241 -9.76 35.64 -2.24
C ASP A 241 -8.62 35.04 -1.39
N VAL A 242 -7.39 35.53 -1.55
CA VAL A 242 -6.19 35.04 -0.84
C VAL A 242 -5.81 35.94 0.34
N VAL A 243 -6.31 37.18 0.34
CA VAL A 243 -6.00 38.22 1.33
C VAL A 243 -7.10 38.38 2.39
N GLY A 244 -8.27 37.74 2.18
CA GLY A 244 -9.34 37.62 3.19
C GLY A 244 -9.12 36.44 4.13
#